data_AF-A0A9W8CKW7-F1
#
_entry.id   AF-A0A9W8CKW7-F1
#
_cell.length_a   1.000
_cell.length_b   1.000
_cell.length_c   1.000
_cell.angle_alpha   90.00
_cell.angle_beta   90.00
_cell.angle_gamma   90.00
#
_symmetry.space_group_name_H-M   'P 1'
#
loop_
_entity.id
_entity.type
_entity.pdbx_description
1 polymer ?
#
loop_
_entity_poly.entity_id
_entity_poly.type
_entity_poly.pdbx_seq_one_letter_code
_entity_poly.pdbx_strand_id
1 'polypeptide(L)'
;MIFVKARLALPRQPNVHHLILPLSLLSQTALGIMTLGIQSQRIWADTKGPATAPLLLGEMAIAAGALLGVILWASAAAWFVSAHLAILLRTTSPRNMLRKMILLVTTRIVAFPMASFAMATAALARIWHSMVALALTKVLLVFVGVILTGIYAAMIWSVCSFIIGLVVCRKQMSAEEPDELCSEHAQINNRTVSSSYGSI
;
A
#
# COMPACT_ATOMS: atom_id res chain seq x y z
N MET A 1 -2.49 47.38 -19.57
CA MET A 1 -3.14 46.36 -18.71
C MET A 1 -2.25 45.12 -18.71
N ILE A 2 -1.35 45.03 -17.72
CA ILE A 2 -0.28 44.02 -17.67
C ILE A 2 -0.86 42.77 -17.01
N PHE A 3 -1.11 41.72 -17.80
CA PHE A 3 -1.38 40.38 -17.27
C PHE A 3 -0.10 39.84 -16.65
N VAL A 4 0.12 40.16 -15.37
CA VAL A 4 1.15 39.53 -14.55
C VAL A 4 0.78 38.06 -14.45
N LYS A 5 1.47 37.25 -15.25
CA LYS A 5 1.49 35.80 -15.20
C LYS A 5 2.15 35.38 -13.88
N ALA A 6 1.42 35.51 -12.78
CA ALA A 6 1.78 34.94 -11.50
C ALA A 6 1.81 33.41 -11.67
N ARG A 7 2.97 32.89 -12.09
CA ARG A 7 3.34 31.52 -11.76
C ARG A 7 3.46 31.49 -10.25
N LEU A 8 2.33 31.24 -9.58
CA LEU A 8 2.35 30.69 -8.23
C LEU A 8 3.27 29.49 -8.32
N ALA A 9 4.49 29.65 -7.81
CA ALA A 9 5.43 28.59 -7.58
C ALA A 9 4.77 27.69 -6.53
N LEU A 10 3.92 26.76 -6.98
CA LEU A 10 3.40 25.73 -6.11
C LEU A 10 4.61 25.06 -5.45
N PRO A 11 4.66 24.97 -4.12
CA PRO A 11 5.75 24.30 -3.43
C PRO A 11 5.93 22.91 -4.03
N ARG A 12 7.20 22.52 -4.19
CA ARG A 12 7.66 21.23 -4.73
C ARG A 12 6.72 20.13 -4.25
N GLN A 13 5.96 19.54 -5.19
CA GLN A 13 4.79 18.74 -4.84
C GLN A 13 5.15 17.64 -3.83
N PRO A 14 4.48 17.59 -2.66
CA PRO A 14 4.81 16.61 -1.64
C PRO A 14 4.69 15.20 -2.22
N ASN A 15 5.65 14.34 -1.87
CA ASN A 15 5.59 12.93 -2.23
C ASN A 15 4.27 12.33 -1.73
N VAL A 16 3.61 11.52 -2.56
CA VAL A 16 2.29 10.92 -2.27
C VAL A 16 2.31 10.16 -0.94
N HIS A 17 3.47 9.64 -0.55
CA HIS A 17 3.71 8.99 0.74
C HIS A 17 3.33 9.87 1.94
N HIS A 18 3.64 11.16 1.92
CA HIS A 18 3.34 12.06 3.05
C HIS A 18 1.84 12.34 3.21
N LEU A 19 1.06 12.21 2.13
CA LEU A 19 -0.40 12.38 2.19
C LEU A 19 -1.08 11.16 2.82
N ILE A 20 -0.48 9.98 2.72
CA ILE A 20 -1.10 8.70 3.12
C ILE A 20 -0.59 8.24 4.50
N LEU A 21 0.59 8.68 4.92
CA LEU A 21 1.19 8.30 6.20
C LEU A 21 0.29 8.59 7.42
N PRO A 22 -0.35 9.78 7.53
CA PRO A 22 -1.23 10.08 8.65
C PRO A 22 -2.46 9.18 8.72
N LEU A 23 -2.94 8.69 7.58
CA LEU A 23 -4.08 7.77 7.51
C LEU A 23 -3.80 6.49 8.31
N SER A 24 -2.59 5.93 8.15
CA SER A 24 -2.20 4.71 8.84
C SER A 24 -2.13 4.86 10.36
N LEU A 25 -1.64 6.00 10.84
CA LEU A 25 -1.53 6.26 12.27
C LEU A 25 -2.92 6.44 12.87
N LEU A 26 -3.76 7.28 12.25
CA LEU A 26 -5.12 7.53 12.73
C LEU A 26 -5.97 6.27 12.72
N SER A 27 -5.89 5.45 11.66
CA SER A 27 -6.67 4.22 11.56
C SER A 27 -6.22 3.14 12.56
N GLN A 28 -4.91 2.99 12.79
CA GLN A 28 -4.39 2.06 13.79
C GLN A 28 -4.74 2.49 15.21
N THR A 29 -4.60 3.78 15.52
CA THR A 29 -4.96 4.30 16.84
C THR A 29 -6.47 4.17 17.07
N ALA A 30 -7.31 4.48 16.07
CA ALA A 30 -8.75 4.28 16.17
C ALA A 30 -9.09 2.81 16.44
N LEU A 31 -8.50 1.89 15.67
CA LEU A 31 -8.69 0.45 15.86
C LEU A 31 -8.25 0.00 17.25
N GLY A 32 -7.07 0.41 17.70
CA GLY A 32 -6.51 0.07 19.00
C GLY A 32 -7.37 0.56 20.16
N ILE A 33 -7.87 1.80 20.10
CA ILE A 33 -8.74 2.34 21.16
C ILE A 33 -10.09 1.62 21.17
N MET A 34 -10.70 1.34 20.01
CA MET A 34 -11.95 0.60 19.94
C MET A 34 -11.79 -0.82 20.49
N THR A 35 -10.70 -1.52 20.15
CA THR A 35 -10.45 -2.87 20.66
C THR A 35 -10.14 -2.87 22.16
N LEU A 36 -9.39 -1.89 22.66
CA LEU A 36 -9.16 -1.70 24.09
C LEU A 36 -10.47 -1.49 24.84
N GLY A 37 -11.39 -0.69 24.30
CA GLY A 37 -12.73 -0.51 24.86
C GLY A 37 -13.48 -1.84 24.98
N ILE A 38 -13.50 -2.65 23.91
CA ILE A 38 -14.15 -3.97 23.92
C ILE A 38 -13.48 -4.95 24.89
N GLN A 39 -12.14 -4.96 24.96
CA GLN A 39 -11.41 -5.86 25.87
C GLN A 39 -11.57 -5.45 27.33
N SER A 40 -11.65 -4.14 27.62
CA SER A 40 -11.84 -3.64 28.98
C SER A 40 -13.13 -4.17 29.61
N GLN A 41 -14.23 -4.25 28.85
CA GLN A 41 -15.49 -4.84 29.31
C GLN A 41 -15.32 -6.27 29.80
N ARG A 42 -14.55 -7.09 29.08
CA ARG A 42 -14.34 -8.50 29.41
C ARG A 42 -13.60 -8.64 30.74
N ILE A 43 -12.56 -7.84 30.94
CA ILE A 43 -11.78 -7.85 32.18
C ILE A 43 -12.64 -7.47 33.38
N TRP A 44 -13.48 -6.44 33.23
CA TRP A 44 -14.37 -6.01 34.31
C TRP A 44 -15.51 -7.00 34.57
N ALA A 45 -16.00 -7.71 33.55
CA ALA A 45 -16.99 -8.76 33.71
C ALA A 45 -16.47 -9.97 34.52
N ASP A 46 -15.16 -10.25 34.43
CA ASP A 46 -14.51 -11.35 35.16
C ASP A 46 -14.07 -10.96 36.59
N THR A 47 -14.21 -9.69 36.97
CA THR A 47 -13.74 -9.19 38.28
C THR A 47 -14.74 -9.56 39.37
N LYS A 48 -14.32 -10.35 40.37
CA LYS A 48 -15.15 -10.72 41.53
C LYS A 48 -15.33 -9.52 42.46
N GLY A 49 -16.55 -8.97 42.54
CA GLY A 49 -16.90 -7.84 43.40
C GLY A 49 -18.42 -7.61 43.46
N PRO A 50 -18.92 -6.62 44.24
CA PRO A 50 -20.34 -6.28 44.25
C PRO A 50 -20.79 -5.96 42.82
N ALA A 51 -21.80 -6.69 42.34
CA ALA A 51 -22.10 -6.87 40.92
C ALA A 51 -22.33 -5.58 40.09
N THR A 52 -22.58 -4.45 40.72
CA THR A 52 -22.98 -3.19 40.07
C THR A 52 -21.80 -2.29 39.68
N ALA A 53 -20.74 -2.22 40.49
CA ALA A 53 -19.60 -1.32 40.23
C ALA A 53 -18.68 -1.77 39.06
N PRO A 54 -18.30 -3.06 38.92
CA PRO A 54 -17.49 -3.51 37.79
C PRO A 54 -18.25 -3.44 36.47
N LEU A 55 -19.57 -3.69 36.49
CA LEU A 55 -20.42 -3.62 35.30
C LEU A 55 -20.47 -2.19 34.73
N LEU A 56 -20.72 -1.20 35.58
CA LEU A 56 -20.75 0.22 35.19
C LEU A 56 -19.39 0.70 34.66
N LEU A 57 -18.29 0.34 35.34
CA LEU A 57 -16.94 0.70 34.88
C LEU A 57 -16.61 0.07 33.51
N GLY A 58 -17.04 -1.17 33.28
CA GLY A 58 -16.90 -1.83 31.98
C GLY A 58 -17.67 -1.10 30.88
N GLU A 59 -18.92 -0.74 31.11
CA GLU A 59 -19.75 0.00 30.14
C GLU A 59 -19.19 1.40 29.86
N MET A 60 -18.74 2.13 30.88
CA MET A 60 -18.10 3.43 30.70
C MET A 60 -16.81 3.33 29.89
N ALA A 61 -16.01 2.28 30.09
CA ALA A 61 -14.78 2.06 29.34
C ALA A 61 -15.04 1.75 27.85
N ILE A 62 -16.09 0.98 27.53
CA ILE A 62 -16.54 0.79 26.14
C ILE A 62 -17.02 2.11 25.55
N ALA A 63 -17.84 2.86 26.27
CA ALA A 63 -18.40 4.12 25.77
C ALA A 63 -17.28 5.13 25.48
N ALA A 64 -16.29 5.25 26.38
CA ALA A 64 -15.12 6.10 26.18
C ALA A 64 -14.27 5.63 24.99
N GLY A 65 -14.00 4.33 24.89
CA GLY A 65 -13.25 3.76 23.77
C GLY A 65 -13.97 3.91 22.43
N ALA A 66 -15.30 3.75 22.41
CA ALA A 66 -16.13 3.96 21.24
C ALA A 66 -16.13 5.42 20.81
N LEU A 67 -16.33 6.36 21.73
CA LEU A 67 -16.34 7.80 21.44
C LEU A 67 -15.00 8.27 20.87
N LEU A 68 -13.90 7.96 21.56
CA LEU A 68 -12.54 8.31 21.11
C LEU A 68 -12.21 7.62 19.78
N GLY A 69 -12.59 6.36 19.64
CA GLY A 69 -12.45 5.61 18.39
C GLY A 69 -13.18 6.28 17.23
N VAL A 70 -14.44 6.70 17.43
CA VAL A 70 -15.25 7.38 16.40
C VAL A 70 -14.60 8.71 15.99
N ILE A 71 -14.10 9.50 16.93
CA ILE A 71 -13.43 10.78 16.64
C ILE A 71 -12.18 10.55 15.78
N LEU A 72 -11.35 9.57 16.14
CA LEU A 72 -10.16 9.23 15.37
C LEU A 72 -10.51 8.65 14.00
N TRP A 73 -11.55 7.80 13.92
CA TRP A 73 -12.04 7.25 12.66
C TRP A 73 -12.58 8.36 11.74
N ALA A 74 -13.36 9.31 12.25
CA ALA A 74 -13.87 10.44 11.48
C ALA A 74 -12.73 11.32 10.95
N SER A 75 -11.70 11.54 11.77
CA SER A 75 -10.47 12.22 11.35
C SER A 75 -9.75 11.45 10.23
N ALA A 76 -9.63 10.13 10.36
CA ALA A 76 -9.06 9.27 9.33
C ALA A 76 -9.89 9.31 8.03
N ALA A 77 -11.22 9.31 8.13
CA ALA A 77 -12.13 9.38 6.98
C ALA A 77 -12.03 10.73 6.26
N ALA A 78 -11.98 11.85 7.00
CA ALA A 78 -11.75 13.18 6.42
C ALA A 78 -10.40 13.25 5.70
N TRP A 79 -9.36 12.66 6.28
CA TRP A 79 -8.04 12.57 5.68
C TRP A 79 -8.03 11.70 4.42
N PHE A 80 -8.72 10.56 4.46
CA PHE A 80 -8.91 9.65 3.33
C PHE A 80 -9.56 10.37 2.15
N VAL A 81 -10.65 11.10 2.37
CA VAL A 81 -11.35 11.87 1.32
C VAL A 81 -10.43 12.94 0.75
N SER A 82 -9.74 13.70 1.61
CA SER A 82 -8.82 14.76 1.19
C SER A 82 -7.65 14.22 0.36
N ALA A 83 -7.07 13.09 0.77
CA ALA A 83 -5.98 12.44 0.05
C ALA A 83 -6.43 11.92 -1.33
N HIS A 84 -7.62 11.30 -1.42
CA HIS A 84 -8.16 10.82 -2.71
C HIS A 84 -8.49 11.96 -3.66
N LEU A 85 -9.09 13.05 -3.16
CA LEU A 85 -9.38 14.23 -3.97
C LEU A 85 -8.08 14.85 -4.51
N ALA A 86 -7.05 14.95 -3.67
CA ALA A 86 -5.73 15.44 -4.09
C ALA A 86 -5.08 14.56 -5.15
N ILE A 87 -5.25 13.23 -5.07
CA ILE A 87 -4.76 12.28 -6.10
C ILE A 87 -5.53 12.47 -7.41
N LEU A 88 -6.86 12.56 -7.36
CA LEU A 88 -7.73 12.67 -8.53
C LEU A 88 -7.51 13.98 -9.31
N LEU A 89 -7.34 15.10 -8.60
CA LEU A 89 -6.97 16.39 -9.22
C LEU A 89 -5.59 16.34 -9.89
N ARG A 90 -4.71 15.42 -9.47
CA ARG A 90 -3.34 15.29 -9.99
C ARG A 90 -3.25 14.37 -11.22
N THR A 91 -4.21 13.46 -11.41
CA THR A 91 -4.21 12.44 -12.48
C THR A 91 -4.81 12.90 -13.79
N THR A 92 -5.56 14.01 -13.82
CA THR A 92 -6.16 14.59 -15.04
C THR A 92 -5.15 15.20 -16.03
N SER A 93 -3.85 15.25 -15.69
CA SER A 93 -2.81 15.74 -16.60
C SER A 93 -2.17 14.61 -17.44
N PRO A 94 -2.15 14.70 -18.79
CA PRO A 94 -1.70 13.64 -19.70
C PRO A 94 -0.19 13.33 -19.65
N ARG A 95 0.63 14.14 -18.97
CA ARG A 95 2.09 13.92 -18.83
C ARG A 95 2.49 12.84 -17.80
N ASN A 96 1.55 12.16 -17.15
CA ASN A 96 1.82 11.29 -15.99
C ASN A 96 1.95 9.78 -16.31
N MET A 97 2.19 9.36 -17.55
CA MET A 97 2.44 7.93 -17.84
C MET A 97 3.67 7.37 -17.10
N LEU A 98 4.74 8.17 -16.95
CA LEU A 98 5.91 7.80 -16.14
C LEU A 98 5.58 7.61 -14.65
N ARG A 99 4.50 8.26 -14.18
CA ARG A 99 3.99 8.16 -12.81
C ARG A 99 3.27 6.84 -12.53
N LYS A 100 2.75 6.16 -13.56
CA LYS A 100 2.18 4.81 -13.44
C LYS A 100 3.25 3.79 -13.02
N MET A 101 4.52 4.03 -13.37
CA MET A 101 5.65 3.17 -13.02
C MET A 101 6.12 3.38 -11.56
N ILE A 102 6.07 4.61 -11.03
CA ILE A 102 6.31 4.91 -9.60
C ILE A 102 5.16 4.41 -8.71
N LEU A 103 3.94 4.33 -9.26
CA LEU A 103 2.76 3.79 -8.58
C LEU A 103 2.97 2.33 -8.10
N LEU A 104 3.76 1.55 -8.83
CA LEU A 104 4.01 0.14 -8.56
C LEU A 104 4.84 -0.10 -7.28
N VAL A 105 5.83 0.75 -7.00
CA VAL A 105 6.64 0.64 -5.76
C VAL A 105 5.92 1.27 -4.57
N THR A 106 5.05 2.25 -4.84
CA THR A 106 4.24 2.94 -3.81
C THR A 106 3.08 2.09 -3.28
N THR A 107 2.67 1.06 -4.03
CA THR A 107 1.52 0.18 -3.69
C THR A 107 1.59 -0.41 -2.28
N ARG A 108 2.78 -0.83 -1.82
CA ARG A 108 2.95 -1.42 -0.48
C ARG A 108 2.72 -0.42 0.66
N ILE A 109 3.19 0.82 0.48
CA ILE A 109 3.07 1.89 1.48
C ILE A 109 1.61 2.33 1.62
N VAL A 110 0.79 2.15 0.59
CA VAL A 110 -0.64 2.50 0.61
C VAL A 110 -1.53 1.35 1.07
N ALA A 111 -1.17 0.10 0.72
CA ALA A 111 -1.96 -1.08 1.08
C ALA A 111 -2.19 -1.20 2.59
N PHE A 112 -1.15 -1.01 3.39
CA PHE A 112 -1.23 -1.13 4.85
C PHE A 112 -2.16 -0.08 5.51
N PRO A 113 -2.02 1.24 5.24
CA PRO A 113 -2.98 2.25 5.69
C PRO A 113 -4.42 1.94 5.27
N MET A 114 -4.63 1.48 4.04
CA MET A 114 -5.97 1.17 3.52
C MET A 114 -6.59 -0.04 4.23
N ALA A 115 -5.80 -1.09 4.46
CA ALA A 115 -6.25 -2.27 5.20
C ALA A 115 -6.57 -1.93 6.66
N SER A 116 -5.72 -1.12 7.32
CA SER A 116 -5.98 -0.66 8.69
C SER A 116 -7.25 0.18 8.78
N PHE A 117 -7.47 1.09 7.82
CA PHE A 117 -8.69 1.88 7.74
C PHE A 117 -9.94 1.03 7.52
N ALA A 118 -9.86 0.00 6.66
CA ALA A 118 -10.94 -0.98 6.50
C ALA A 118 -11.23 -1.72 7.81
N MET A 119 -10.20 -2.18 8.53
CA MET A 119 -10.41 -2.84 9.83
C MET A 119 -11.02 -1.90 10.88
N ALA A 120 -10.56 -0.66 10.97
CA ALA A 120 -11.16 0.35 11.86
C ALA A 120 -12.63 0.62 11.52
N THR A 121 -12.97 0.67 10.23
CA THR A 121 -14.35 0.84 9.75
C THR A 121 -15.22 -0.37 10.10
N ALA A 122 -14.68 -1.59 9.99
CA ALA A 122 -15.38 -2.80 10.39
C ALA A 122 -15.58 -2.88 11.92
N ALA A 123 -14.61 -2.43 12.70
CA ALA A 123 -14.74 -2.32 14.16
C ALA A 123 -15.83 -1.32 14.55
N LEU A 124 -15.87 -0.16 13.89
CA LEU A 124 -16.92 0.84 14.09
C LEU A 124 -18.32 0.29 13.80
N ALA A 125 -18.47 -0.48 12.71
CA ALA A 125 -19.74 -1.10 12.35
C ALA A 125 -20.26 -2.09 13.40
N ARG A 126 -19.38 -2.69 14.21
CA ARG A 126 -19.76 -3.59 15.31
C ARG A 126 -20.24 -2.84 16.55
N ILE A 127 -19.69 -1.66 16.80
CA ILE A 127 -20.01 -0.85 17.98
C ILE A 127 -21.26 0.01 17.72
N TRP A 128 -21.47 0.44 16.47
CA TRP A 128 -22.51 1.40 16.12
C TRP A 128 -23.70 0.74 15.39
N HIS A 129 -24.83 0.58 16.09
CA HIS A 129 -26.02 -0.14 15.58
C HIS A 129 -26.99 0.72 14.74
N SER A 130 -26.66 1.97 14.43
CA SER A 130 -27.52 2.79 13.55
C SER A 130 -27.57 2.22 12.12
N MET A 131 -28.77 2.06 11.57
CA MET A 131 -28.98 1.59 10.19
C MET A 131 -28.22 2.43 9.16
N VAL A 132 -28.15 3.75 9.36
CA VAL A 132 -27.43 4.68 8.47
C VAL A 132 -25.91 4.45 8.57
N ALA A 133 -25.39 4.28 9.77
CA ALA A 133 -23.96 4.02 9.99
C ALA A 133 -23.54 2.67 9.41
N LEU A 134 -24.38 1.64 9.53
CA LEU A 134 -24.15 0.31 8.94
C LEU A 134 -24.16 0.37 7.41
N ALA A 135 -25.07 1.14 6.80
CA ALA A 135 -25.09 1.32 5.35
C ALA A 135 -23.82 2.05 4.87
N LEU A 136 -23.44 3.15 5.52
CA LEU A 136 -22.24 3.93 5.20
C LEU A 136 -20.96 3.10 5.31
N THR A 137 -20.79 2.37 6.42
CA THR A 137 -19.60 1.52 6.64
C THR A 137 -19.50 0.40 5.62
N LYS A 138 -20.62 -0.22 5.20
CA LYS A 138 -20.63 -1.22 4.11
C LYS A 138 -20.17 -0.63 2.78
N VAL A 139 -20.70 0.53 2.39
CA VAL A 139 -20.30 1.21 1.15
C VAL A 139 -18.81 1.55 1.18
N LEU A 140 -18.33 2.08 2.30
CA LEU A 140 -16.92 2.43 2.47
C LEU A 140 -16.00 1.19 2.43
N LEU A 141 -16.40 0.08 3.05
CA LEU A 141 -15.65 -1.18 3.00
C LEU A 141 -15.57 -1.75 1.58
N VAL A 142 -16.67 -1.72 0.82
CA VAL A 142 -16.67 -2.13 -0.58
C VAL A 142 -15.72 -1.25 -1.39
N PHE A 143 -15.78 0.07 -1.20
CA PHE A 143 -14.92 1.02 -1.90
C PHE A 143 -13.43 0.78 -1.62
N VAL A 144 -13.05 0.67 -0.33
CA VAL A 144 -11.67 0.39 0.07
C VAL A 144 -11.24 -1.00 -0.41
N GLY A 145 -12.15 -1.98 -0.41
CA GLY A 145 -11.92 -3.32 -0.94
C GLY A 145 -11.56 -3.31 -2.41
N VAL A 146 -12.32 -2.58 -3.25
CA VAL A 146 -12.02 -2.42 -4.69
C VAL A 146 -10.64 -1.79 -4.90
N ILE A 147 -10.29 -0.76 -4.12
CA ILE A 147 -8.96 -0.13 -4.18
C ILE A 147 -7.86 -1.15 -3.83
N LEU A 148 -8.02 -1.89 -2.73
CA LEU A 148 -7.06 -2.92 -2.32
C LEU A 148 -6.91 -4.01 -3.37
N THR A 149 -8.01 -4.52 -3.94
CA THR A 149 -7.96 -5.52 -5.01
C THR A 149 -7.20 -4.99 -6.23
N GLY A 150 -7.42 -3.73 -6.62
CA GLY A 150 -6.67 -3.08 -7.70
C GLY A 150 -5.17 -2.99 -7.40
N ILE A 151 -4.81 -2.64 -6.16
CA ILE A 151 -3.41 -2.60 -5.70
C ILE A 151 -2.76 -4.00 -5.78
N TYR A 152 -3.45 -5.04 -5.29
CA TYR A 152 -2.93 -6.42 -5.34
C TYR A 152 -2.81 -6.94 -6.77
N ALA A 153 -3.79 -6.68 -7.64
CA ALA A 153 -3.73 -7.06 -9.04
C ALA A 153 -2.53 -6.41 -9.76
N ALA A 154 -2.29 -5.12 -9.52
CA ALA A 154 -1.13 -4.42 -10.05
C ALA A 154 0.20 -4.99 -9.53
N MET A 155 0.25 -5.36 -8.25
CA MET A 155 1.43 -6.00 -7.65
C MET A 155 1.72 -7.37 -8.29
N ILE A 156 0.70 -8.20 -8.45
CA ILE A 156 0.83 -9.51 -9.12
C ILE A 156 1.33 -9.32 -10.55
N TRP A 157 0.73 -8.39 -11.30
CA TRP A 157 1.16 -8.06 -12.66
C TRP A 157 2.64 -7.66 -12.72
N SER A 158 3.10 -6.85 -11.76
CA SER A 158 4.50 -6.44 -11.64
C SER A 158 5.44 -7.62 -11.47
N VAL A 159 5.07 -8.53 -10.56
CA VAL A 159 5.88 -9.71 -10.24
C VAL A 159 5.95 -10.64 -11.44
N CYS A 160 4.81 -10.90 -12.11
CA CYS A 160 4.77 -11.70 -13.34
C CYS A 160 5.65 -11.09 -14.44
N SER A 161 5.55 -9.78 -14.67
CA SER A 161 6.36 -9.08 -15.68
C SER A 161 7.86 -9.19 -15.38
N PHE A 162 8.24 -9.07 -14.11
CA PHE A 162 9.62 -9.23 -13.66
C PHE A 162 10.14 -10.65 -13.88
N ILE A 163 9.37 -11.68 -13.52
CA ILE A 163 9.73 -13.08 -13.73
C ILE A 163 9.93 -13.38 -15.21
N ILE A 164 9.03 -12.92 -16.08
CA ILE A 164 9.16 -13.11 -17.54
C ILE A 164 10.44 -12.43 -18.05
N GLY A 165 10.73 -11.21 -17.59
CA GLY A 165 11.97 -10.51 -17.93
C GLY A 165 13.23 -11.29 -17.54
N LEU A 166 13.26 -11.87 -16.33
CA LEU A 166 14.38 -12.72 -15.89
C LEU A 166 14.55 -13.98 -16.76
N VAL A 167 13.44 -14.62 -17.15
CA VAL A 167 13.47 -15.81 -18.01
C VAL A 167 14.03 -15.46 -19.40
N VAL A 168 13.62 -14.33 -19.97
CA VAL A 168 14.13 -13.86 -21.27
C VAL A 168 15.62 -13.52 -21.17
N CYS A 169 16.04 -12.82 -20.13
CA CYS A 169 17.44 -12.44 -19.92
C CYS A 169 18.35 -13.67 -19.76
N ARG A 170 17.88 -14.69 -19.04
CA ARG A 170 18.60 -15.97 -18.88
C ARG A 170 18.79 -16.69 -20.22
N LYS A 171 17.76 -16.67 -21.10
CA LYS A 171 17.86 -17.28 -22.43
C LYS A 171 18.89 -16.57 -23.31
N GLN A 172 19.03 -15.24 -23.18
CA GLN A 172 20.02 -14.48 -23.94
C GLN A 172 21.45 -14.80 -23.50
N MET A 173 21.73 -14.85 -22.19
CA MET A 173 23.07 -15.20 -21.69
C MET A 173 23.49 -16.62 -22.09
N SER A 174 22.55 -17.58 -22.07
CA SER A 174 22.83 -18.96 -22.49
C SER A 174 23.06 -19.13 -24.00
N ALA A 175 22.68 -18.14 -24.81
CA ALA A 175 22.86 -18.16 -26.26
C ALA A 175 24.18 -17.51 -26.71
N GLU A 176 24.85 -16.76 -25.84
CA GLU A 176 26.11 -16.05 -26.12
C GLU A 176 27.37 -16.88 -25.78
N GLU A 177 27.21 -17.95 -25.00
CA GLU A 177 28.30 -18.84 -24.56
C GLU A 177 28.85 -19.87 -25.60
N PRO A 178 28.17 -20.25 -26.72
CA PRO A 178 28.71 -21.29 -27.61
C PRO A 178 29.77 -20.81 -28.61
N ASP A 179 29.90 -19.52 -28.89
CA ASP A 179 30.78 -19.02 -29.98
C ASP A 179 32.22 -18.72 -29.53
N GLU A 180 32.48 -18.46 -28.23
CA GLU A 180 33.85 -18.26 -27.74
C GLU A 180 34.65 -19.57 -27.70
N LEU A 181 34.03 -20.70 -27.31
CA LEU A 181 34.74 -21.99 -27.27
C LEU A 181 35.14 -22.50 -28.67
N CYS A 182 34.31 -22.24 -29.69
CA CYS A 182 34.62 -22.63 -31.08
C CYS A 182 35.68 -21.70 -31.72
N SER A 183 35.67 -20.41 -31.38
CA SER A 183 36.71 -19.44 -31.79
C SER A 183 38.08 -19.79 -31.20
N GLU A 184 38.12 -20.15 -29.91
CA GLU A 184 39.38 -20.50 -29.24
C GLU A 184 39.97 -21.83 -29.76
N HIS A 185 39.14 -22.85 -30.00
CA HIS A 185 39.58 -24.11 -30.60
C HIS A 185 40.02 -23.95 -32.08
N ALA A 186 39.38 -23.06 -32.85
CA ALA A 186 39.82 -22.75 -34.21
C ALA A 186 41.18 -22.02 -34.22
N GLN A 187 41.46 -21.16 -33.24
CA GLN A 187 42.74 -20.47 -33.12
C GLN A 187 43.90 -21.42 -32.74
N ILE A 188 43.64 -22.40 -31.87
CA ILE A 188 44.66 -23.38 -31.46
C ILE A 188 45.03 -24.30 -32.63
N ASN A 189 44.06 -24.73 -33.44
CA ASN A 189 44.31 -25.61 -34.58
C ASN A 189 45.08 -24.91 -35.73
N ASN A 190 44.92 -23.60 -35.90
CA ASN A 190 45.71 -22.84 -36.88
C ASN A 190 47.17 -22.61 -36.45
N ARG A 191 47.49 -22.62 -35.14
CA ARG A 191 48.88 -22.50 -34.66
C ARG A 191 49.68 -23.80 -34.76
N THR A 192 49.03 -24.96 -34.69
CA THR A 192 49.71 -26.26 -34.81
C THR A 192 50.04 -26.62 -36.26
N VAL A 193 49.22 -26.18 -37.24
CA VAL A 193 49.45 -26.48 -38.66
C VAL A 193 50.59 -25.65 -39.27
N SER A 194 50.90 -24.46 -38.75
CA SER A 194 52.02 -23.64 -39.23
C SER A 194 53.41 -24.16 -38.80
N SER A 195 53.49 -25.13 -37.89
CA SER A 195 54.76 -25.65 -37.37
C SER A 195 55.32 -26.85 -38.15
N SER A 196 54.58 -27.42 -39.12
CA SER A 196 54.97 -28.68 -39.79
C SER A 196 55.51 -28.52 -41.22
N TYR A 197 55.58 -27.29 -41.75
CA TYR A 197 56.07 -27.02 -43.12
C TYR A 197 57.45 -26.35 -43.20
N GLY A 198 58.19 -26.30 -42.10
CA GLY A 198 59.51 -25.65 -42.02
C GLY A 198 60.66 -26.61 -41.70
N SER A 199 60.80 -27.73 -42.44
CA SER A 199 62.00 -28.55 -42.39
C SER A 199 62.13 -29.39 -43.66
N ILE A 200 62.59 -28.76 -44.75
CA ILE A 200 63.34 -29.40 -45.83
C ILE A 200 64.45 -28.42 -46.21
#